data_AF-A0A372NWY2-F1
#
_entry.id   AF-A0A372NWY2-F1
#
_cell.length_a   1.000
_cell.length_b   1.000
_cell.length_c   1.000
_cell.angle_alpha   90.00
_cell.angle_beta   90.00
_cell.angle_gamma   90.00
#
_symmetry.space_group_name_H-M   'P 1'
#
loop_
_entity.id
_entity.type
_entity.pdbx_description
1 polymer ?
#
loop_
_entity_poly.entity_id
_entity_poly.type
_entity_poly.pdbx_seq_one_letter_code
_entity_poly.pdbx_strand_id
1 'polypeptide(L)' 'MSTKYEAHYEDRTFYFFITSKEPDEIRITMYGAVYTLVKKDDEWKNHSTNQMIMVPGLVNAVVAAAGL' A
#
# COMPACT_ATOMS: atom_id res chain seq x y z
N MET A 1 11.34 -9.87 -11.83
CA MET A 1 10.63 -10.71 -10.83
C MET A 1 9.92 -9.77 -9.87
N SER A 2 8.61 -9.91 -9.69
CA SER A 2 7.87 -9.06 -8.76
C SER A 2 8.04 -9.62 -7.34
N THR A 3 8.73 -8.89 -6.48
CA THR A 3 8.90 -9.28 -5.07
C THR A 3 7.55 -9.24 -4.36
N LYS A 4 7.18 -10.36 -3.71
CA LYS A 4 5.97 -10.47 -2.90
C LYS A 4 6.26 -9.92 -1.50
N TYR A 5 5.42 -9.00 -1.05
CA TYR A 5 5.45 -8.41 0.29
C TYR A 5 4.24 -8.88 1.10
N GLU A 6 4.35 -8.79 2.41
CA GLU A 6 3.27 -9.04 3.35
C GLU A 6 3.14 -7.87 4.32
N ALA A 7 1.90 -7.45 4.55
CA ALA A 7 1.53 -6.48 5.58
C ALA A 7 0.64 -7.18 6.60
N HIS A 8 0.94 -6.97 7.88
CA HIS A 8 0.16 -7.51 8.98
C HIS A 8 -0.72 -6.40 9.54
N TYR A 9 -2.03 -6.58 9.50
CA TYR A 9 -3.00 -5.61 10.03
C TYR A 9 -4.14 -6.36 10.73
N GLU A 10 -4.37 -6.00 12.00
CA GLU A 10 -5.22 -6.76 12.93
C GLU A 10 -4.79 -8.24 12.97
N ASP A 11 -5.72 -9.18 12.85
CA ASP A 11 -5.45 -10.62 12.86
C ASP A 11 -5.27 -11.20 11.43
N ARG A 12 -4.89 -10.37 10.46
CA ARG A 12 -4.80 -10.76 9.03
C ARG A 12 -3.47 -10.38 8.40
N THR A 13 -2.99 -11.27 7.53
CA THR A 13 -1.83 -11.02 6.67
C THR A 13 -2.30 -10.73 5.24
N PHE A 14 -1.92 -9.56 4.73
CA PHE A 14 -2.24 -9.07 3.41
C PHE A 14 -1.02 -9.22 2.51
N TYR A 15 -1.16 -9.93 1.39
CA TYR A 15 -0.06 -10.12 0.44
C TYR A 15 -0.21 -9.20 -0.77
N PHE A 16 0.86 -8.51 -1.13
CA PHE A 16 0.86 -7.56 -2.24
C PHE A 16 2.20 -7.55 -2.99
N PHE A 17 2.21 -6.93 -4.16
CA PHE A 17 3.39 -6.67 -4.95
C PHE A 17 3.54 -5.18 -5.14
N ILE A 18 4.75 -4.65 -4.96
CA ILE A 18 5.05 -3.25 -5.30
C ILE A 18 5.23 -3.18 -6.82
N THR A 19 4.46 -2.32 -7.47
CA THR A 19 4.54 -2.08 -8.93
C THR A 19 5.29 -0.79 -9.26
N SER A 20 5.27 0.20 -8.38
CA SER A 20 6.06 1.43 -8.46
C SER A 20 6.28 1.99 -7.06
N LYS A 21 7.46 2.57 -6.80
CA LYS A 21 7.85 3.15 -5.50
C LYS A 21 8.61 4.45 -5.75
N GLU A 22 7.95 5.56 -5.47
CA GLU A 22 8.47 6.92 -5.52
C GLU A 22 8.47 7.52 -4.10
N PRO A 23 9.16 8.65 -3.84
CA PRO A 23 9.24 9.24 -2.51
C PRO A 23 7.87 9.59 -1.89
N ASP A 24 6.94 10.08 -2.72
CA ASP A 24 5.61 10.55 -2.29
C ASP A 24 4.46 9.71 -2.86
N GLU A 25 4.76 8.63 -3.59
CA GLU A 25 3.76 7.75 -4.20
C GLU A 25 4.25 6.30 -4.22
N ILE A 26 3.41 5.35 -3.80
CA ILE A 26 3.66 3.92 -3.97
C ILE A 26 2.44 3.28 -4.64
N ARG A 27 2.69 2.45 -5.64
CA ARG A 27 1.66 1.63 -6.28
C ARG A 27 1.88 0.18 -5.93
N ILE A 28 0.80 -0.47 -5.52
CA ILE A 28 0.80 -1.88 -5.18
C ILE A 28 -0.32 -2.62 -5.93
N THR A 29 -0.09 -3.90 -6.18
CA THR A 29 -1.15 -4.82 -6.61
C THR A 29 -1.41 -5.80 -5.47
N MET A 30 -2.66 -5.83 -5.01
CA MET A 30 -3.13 -6.70 -3.93
C MET A 30 -4.40 -7.41 -4.38
N TYR A 31 -4.37 -8.74 -4.43
CA TYR A 31 -5.50 -9.59 -4.87
C TYR A 31 -6.14 -9.19 -6.22
N GLY A 32 -5.31 -8.76 -7.18
CA GLY A 32 -5.76 -8.34 -8.51
C GLY A 32 -6.26 -6.88 -8.60
N ALA A 33 -6.36 -6.17 -7.48
CA ALA A 33 -6.66 -4.75 -7.46
C ALA A 33 -5.38 -3.92 -7.34
N VAL A 34 -5.33 -2.79 -8.06
CA VAL A 34 -4.23 -1.82 -7.98
C VAL A 34 -4.62 -0.72 -7.01
N TYR A 35 -3.72 -0.44 -6.07
CA TYR A 35 -3.85 0.66 -5.12
C TYR A 35 -2.68 1.61 -5.28
N THR A 36 -3.00 2.90 -5.33
CA THR A 36 -2.02 3.98 -5.26
C THR A 36 -2.14 4.62 -3.88
N LEU A 37 -1.03 4.69 -3.16
CA LEU A 37 -0.92 5.39 -1.88
C LEU A 37 -0.02 6.61 -2.11
N VAL A 38 -0.42 7.76 -1.60
CA VAL A 38 0.32 9.01 -1.74
C VAL A 38 0.62 9.61 -0.38
N LYS A 39 1.80 10.22 -0.25
CA LYS A 39 2.20 10.92 0.96
C LYS A 39 1.67 12.36 0.91
N LYS A 40 0.92 12.76 1.93
CA LYS A 40 0.38 14.13 2.10
C LYS A 40 0.50 14.52 3.56
N ASP A 41 1.12 15.67 3.82
CA ASP A 41 1.36 16.19 5.18
C ASP A 41 2.07 15.18 6.09
N ASP A 42 3.06 14.48 5.52
CA ASP A 42 3.83 13.40 6.15
C ASP A 42 3.04 12.09 6.45
N GLU A 43 1.77 12.02 6.04
CA GLU A 43 0.93 10.84 6.20
C GLU A 43 0.67 10.14 4.86
N TRP A 44 0.73 8.81 4.84
CA TRP A 44 0.34 8.02 3.66
C TRP A 44 -1.17 7.84 3.61
N LYS A 45 -1.77 8.13 2.45
CA LYS A 45 -3.22 8.10 2.23
C LYS A 45 -3.54 7.41 0.91
N ASN A 46 -4.76 6.89 0.80
CA ASN A 46 -5.26 6.39 -0.48
C ASN A 46 -5.32 7.52 -1.50
N HIS A 47 -4.89 7.24 -2.73
CA HIS A 47 -5.18 8.13 -3.84
C HIS A 47 -6.68 8.10 -4.15
N SER A 48 -7.23 9.23 -4.59
CA SER A 48 -8.68 9.37 -4.85
C SER A 48 -9.18 8.54 -6.03
N THR A 49 -8.28 8.00 -6.85
CA THR A 49 -8.62 7.14 -8.00
C THR A 49 -8.68 5.66 -7.63
N ASN A 50 -8.36 5.27 -6.39
CA ASN A 50 -8.49 3.88 -5.98
C ASN A 50 -9.97 3.49 -6.00
N GLN A 51 -10.29 2.36 -6.66
CA GLN A 51 -11.66 1.85 -6.71
C GLN A 51 -12.20 1.44 -5.33
N MET A 52 -11.29 1.05 -4.43
CA MET A 52 -11.58 0.71 -3.04
C MET A 52 -10.59 1.44 -2.13
N ILE A 53 -11.06 1.85 -0.95
CA ILE A 53 -10.24 2.56 0.02
C ILE A 53 -9.70 1.55 1.03
N MET A 54 -8.37 1.50 1.18
CA MET A 54 -7.75 0.81 2.30
C MET A 54 -7.97 1.62 3.59
N VAL A 55 -8.30 0.94 4.69
CA VAL A 55 -8.36 1.61 5.99
C VAL A 55 -6.97 2.14 6.38
N PRO A 56 -6.86 3.25 7.12
CA PRO A 56 -5.57 3.88 7.44
C PRO A 56 -4.55 2.93 8.07
N GLY A 57 -4.98 2.03 8.94
CA GLY A 57 -4.07 1.06 9.56
C GLY A 57 -3.45 0.07 8.57
N LEU A 58 -4.21 -0.35 7.55
CA LEU A 58 -3.68 -1.19 6.48
C LEU A 58 -2.73 -0.42 5.57
N VAL A 59 -3.02 0.86 5.28
CA VAL A 59 -2.11 1.75 4.53
C VAL A 59 -0.75 1.82 5.24
N ASN A 60 -0.75 2.08 6.55
CA ASN A 60 0.47 2.14 7.35
C ASN A 60 1.23 0.81 7.34
N ALA A 61 0.53 -0.32 7.46
CA ALA A 61 1.15 -1.64 7.43
C ALA A 61 1.81 -1.94 6.07
N VAL A 62 1.17 -1.56 4.96
CA VAL A 62 1.71 -1.71 3.59
C VAL A 62 2.95 -0.85 3.39
N VAL A 63 2.91 0.42 3.81
CA VAL A 63 4.02 1.37 3.69
C VAL A 63 5.21 0.91 4.52
N ALA A 64 4.98 0.48 5.77
CA ALA A 64 6.02 -0.06 6.64
C ALA A 64 6.66 -1.32 6.03
N ALA A 65 5.86 -2.25 5.50
CA ALA A 65 6.35 -3.44 4.81
C ALA A 65 7.14 -3.10 3.52
N ALA A 66 6.80 -2.00 2.87
CA ALA A 66 7.53 -1.48 1.71
C ALA A 66 8.82 -0.74 2.09
N GLY A 67 9.09 -0.50 3.38
CA GLY A 67 10.24 0.26 3.87
C GLY A 67 10.15 1.74 3.50
N LEU A 68 9.04 2.39 3.88
CA LEU A 68 8.74 3.81 3.70
C LEU A 68 8.24 4.44 5.01
#